data_AF-A0A497R9E4-F1
#
_entry.id   AF-A0A497R9E4-F1
#
_cell.length_a   1.000
_cell.length_b   1.000
_cell.length_c   1.000
_cell.angle_alpha   90.00
_cell.angle_beta   90.00
_cell.angle_gamma   90.00
#
_symmetry.space_group_name_H-M   'P 1'
#
loop_
_entity.id
_entity.type
_entity.pdbx_description
1 polymer ?
#
loop_
_entity_poly.entity_id
_entity_poly.type
_entity_poly.pdbx_seq_one_letter_code
_entity_poly.pdbx_strand_id
1 'polypeptide(L)'
;IENTTKKELLALQETLQVEAVETNNKEFFDALSVLAEAMKIMHGVELIETQGLDALKYYLKKLVTEGKSKGGSKAAKNIVNDPVFRGAIVKAVKCKVEHPKIKKLKEIISEQLKKSEDSRIIIFTNFRDTAEVIMKELQKMGIKASKFVGQANRMDDKGMKQKEQVEILEKFGRGEIKVLIATSVGEEGLDVPSTDLVVFYEAVPSEIRAIQRKGRTGRSKEGRVVVLITKGTRDEGYYWASLRKERVMYEKLYELKERLKAFDKQQSNLEEFYELEIPNLTIYVDSREAKSGVVKHLYDLGIEMRIKNLDVADYVVSDRVAIERKTVEDFVESLIGKERLFGQLLRLKNAYQKPLLIIEGDNLYKRSVHPNAIRGAIAAITIDLGIPIVQTSDVKETAELIVAVAKREQEVKERQVSLHAGKTKRSLKEQQEYIVSAISDIGPIIAKNLLNEFKTIEKIATATEEELVKVPKVGKKIAGKIRRLMTTPYDEAEFIFD
;
A
#
# COMPACT_ATOMS: atom_id res chain seq x y z
N ILE A 1 28.32 11.71 2.40
CA ILE A 1 27.82 10.37 2.81
C ILE A 1 27.44 10.33 4.29
N GLU A 2 28.21 10.96 5.19
CA GLU A 2 27.96 10.90 6.65
C GLU A 2 26.55 11.37 7.09
N ASN A 3 25.90 12.25 6.32
CA ASN A 3 24.55 12.75 6.61
C ASN A 3 23.45 12.22 5.67
N THR A 4 23.74 11.23 4.82
CA THR A 4 22.78 10.73 3.82
C THR A 4 22.28 9.35 4.20
N THR A 5 20.96 9.19 4.26
CA THR A 5 20.33 7.90 4.59
C THR A 5 20.36 6.94 3.40
N LYS A 6 20.35 5.63 3.69
CA LYS A 6 20.23 4.58 2.66
C LYS A 6 18.97 4.75 1.80
N LYS A 7 17.90 5.30 2.38
CA LYS A 7 16.63 5.57 1.69
C LYS A 7 16.79 6.68 0.64
N GLU A 8 17.50 7.76 0.97
CA GLU A 8 17.77 8.85 0.03
C GLU A 8 18.65 8.39 -1.12
N LEU A 9 19.64 7.53 -0.85
CA LEU A 9 20.49 6.97 -1.91
C LEU A 9 19.71 6.03 -2.84
N LEU A 10 18.76 5.24 -2.32
CA LEU A 10 17.89 4.39 -3.15
C LEU A 10 16.95 5.24 -4.02
N ALA A 11 16.36 6.31 -3.46
CA ALA A 11 15.52 7.22 -4.24
C ALA A 11 16.32 7.96 -5.33
N LEU A 12 17.55 8.36 -5.02
CA LEU A 12 18.48 8.92 -6.00
C LEU A 12 18.85 7.90 -7.08
N GLN A 13 19.06 6.62 -6.70
CA GLN A 13 19.35 5.54 -7.64
C GLN A 13 18.20 5.36 -8.64
N GLU A 14 16.96 5.29 -8.16
CA GLU A 14 15.77 5.17 -9.00
C GLU A 14 15.67 6.34 -9.98
N THR A 15 15.87 7.56 -9.49
CA THR A 15 15.82 8.78 -10.32
C THR A 15 16.90 8.76 -11.40
N LEU A 16 18.15 8.50 -11.02
CA LEU A 16 19.28 8.43 -11.96
C LEU A 16 19.13 7.29 -12.98
N GLN A 17 18.49 6.19 -12.59
CA GLN A 17 18.27 5.06 -13.49
C GLN A 17 17.23 5.38 -14.56
N VAL A 18 16.15 6.09 -14.21
CA VAL A 18 15.16 6.57 -15.18
C VAL A 18 15.82 7.54 -16.17
N GLU A 19 16.51 8.55 -15.65
CA GLU A 19 17.19 9.57 -16.49
C GLU A 19 18.26 8.96 -17.40
N ALA A 20 19.05 7.99 -16.90
CA ALA A 20 20.06 7.31 -17.71
C ALA A 20 19.46 6.53 -18.88
N VAL A 21 18.30 5.89 -18.69
CA VAL A 21 17.61 5.12 -19.72
C VAL A 21 16.94 6.04 -20.74
N GLU A 22 16.29 7.10 -20.28
CA GLU A 22 15.56 8.03 -21.16
C GLU A 22 16.50 8.89 -22.02
N THR A 23 17.60 9.36 -21.46
CA THR A 23 18.53 10.27 -22.14
C THR A 23 19.70 9.56 -22.83
N ASN A 24 19.97 8.31 -22.44
CA ASN A 24 21.17 7.56 -22.83
C ASN A 24 22.49 8.34 -22.57
N ASN A 25 22.48 9.27 -21.60
CA ASN A 25 23.63 10.11 -21.28
C ASN A 25 24.63 9.35 -20.40
N LYS A 26 25.89 9.30 -20.85
CA LYS A 26 27.01 8.65 -20.18
C LYS A 26 27.25 9.18 -18.76
N GLU A 27 27.01 10.47 -18.50
CA GLU A 27 27.22 11.08 -17.19
C GLU A 27 26.33 10.45 -16.10
N PHE A 28 25.08 10.11 -16.44
CA PHE A 28 24.18 9.43 -15.49
C PHE A 28 24.62 8.00 -15.21
N PHE A 29 25.15 7.28 -16.20
CA PHE A 29 25.71 5.94 -15.99
C PHE A 29 26.97 5.98 -15.11
N ASP A 30 27.82 7.01 -15.26
CA ASP A 30 28.98 7.22 -14.38
C ASP A 30 28.53 7.59 -12.95
N ALA A 31 27.51 8.44 -12.80
CA ALA A 31 26.92 8.76 -11.50
C ALA A 31 26.33 7.53 -10.80
N LEU A 32 25.62 6.66 -11.53
CA LEU A 32 25.12 5.37 -11.02
C LEU A 32 26.24 4.45 -10.54
N SER A 33 27.39 4.45 -11.22
CA SER A 33 28.57 3.70 -10.77
C SER A 33 29.08 4.23 -9.43
N VAL A 34 29.26 5.55 -9.30
CA VAL A 34 29.73 6.18 -8.04
C VAL A 34 28.74 5.93 -6.90
N LEU A 35 27.44 6.02 -7.17
CA LEU A 35 26.40 5.73 -6.20
C LEU A 35 26.46 4.27 -5.73
N ALA A 36 26.64 3.33 -6.65
CA ALA A 36 26.83 1.92 -6.31
C ALA A 36 28.10 1.68 -5.47
N GLU A 37 29.17 2.43 -5.71
CA GLU A 37 30.38 2.38 -4.89
C GLU A 37 30.09 2.83 -3.45
N ALA A 38 29.43 3.99 -3.29
CA ALA A 38 29.02 4.52 -1.99
C ALA A 38 28.13 3.54 -1.22
N MET A 39 27.14 2.94 -1.88
CA MET A 39 26.25 1.95 -1.26
C MET A 39 26.99 0.70 -0.77
N LYS A 40 27.98 0.22 -1.52
CA LYS A 40 28.82 -0.93 -1.12
C LYS A 40 29.67 -0.60 0.10
N ILE A 41 30.31 0.58 0.12
CA ILE A 41 31.10 1.02 1.28
C ILE A 41 30.21 1.20 2.51
N MET A 42 29.05 1.85 2.36
CA MET A 42 28.09 2.03 3.45
C MET A 42 27.58 0.71 4.03
N HIS A 43 27.41 -0.32 3.19
CA HIS A 43 27.04 -1.64 3.67
C HIS A 43 28.18 -2.29 4.49
N GLY A 44 29.45 -2.10 4.09
CA GLY A 44 30.60 -2.51 4.89
C GLY A 44 30.62 -1.84 6.28
N VAL A 45 30.38 -0.52 6.33
CA VAL A 45 30.27 0.24 7.60
C VAL A 45 29.13 -0.30 8.46
N GLU A 46 27.97 -0.55 7.86
CA GLU A 46 26.82 -1.16 8.56
C GLU A 46 27.18 -2.53 9.16
N LEU A 47 27.86 -3.40 8.42
CA LEU A 47 28.25 -4.72 8.92
C LEU A 47 29.22 -4.63 10.11
N ILE A 48 30.23 -3.76 10.08
CA ILE A 48 31.15 -3.66 11.23
C ILE A 48 30.46 -3.06 12.47
N GLU A 49 29.53 -2.12 12.27
CA GLU A 49 28.78 -1.46 13.35
C GLU A 49 27.70 -2.34 13.98
N THR A 50 27.04 -3.22 13.22
CA THR A 50 25.91 -4.03 13.73
C THR A 50 26.23 -5.51 13.91
N GLN A 51 27.15 -6.06 13.12
CA GLN A 51 27.47 -7.51 13.07
C GLN A 51 28.84 -7.83 13.66
N GLY A 52 29.82 -6.96 13.39
CA GLY A 52 31.20 -7.12 13.81
C GLY A 52 32.18 -7.42 12.68
N LEU A 53 33.42 -7.64 13.08
CA LEU A 53 34.57 -7.67 12.18
C LEU A 53 34.57 -8.87 11.22
N ASP A 54 34.09 -10.04 11.65
CA ASP A 54 34.09 -11.23 10.80
C ASP A 54 33.10 -11.13 9.65
N ALA A 55 31.92 -10.54 9.90
CA ALA A 55 30.96 -10.21 8.86
C ALA A 55 31.54 -9.22 7.84
N LEU A 56 32.22 -8.17 8.32
CA LEU A 56 32.94 -7.25 7.45
C LEU A 56 34.03 -7.97 6.63
N LYS A 57 34.89 -8.79 7.25
CA LYS A 57 35.96 -9.53 6.57
C LYS A 57 35.39 -10.42 5.45
N TYR A 58 34.30 -11.11 5.73
CA TYR A 58 33.63 -11.95 4.75
C TYR A 58 33.05 -11.15 3.58
N TYR A 59 32.39 -10.03 3.87
CA TYR A 59 31.88 -9.10 2.85
C TYR A 59 33.01 -8.51 1.98
N LEU A 60 34.08 -8.03 2.60
CA LEU A 60 35.25 -7.49 1.89
C LEU A 60 35.88 -8.54 0.98
N LYS A 61 36.00 -9.80 1.44
CA LYS A 61 36.49 -10.90 0.61
C LYS A 61 35.61 -11.12 -0.62
N LYS A 62 34.28 -11.13 -0.45
CA LYS A 62 33.33 -11.24 -1.58
C LYS A 62 33.49 -10.09 -2.56
N LEU A 63 33.60 -8.86 -2.05
CA LEU A 63 33.74 -7.68 -2.89
C LEU A 63 35.05 -7.69 -3.71
N VAL A 64 36.15 -8.19 -3.11
CA VAL A 64 37.42 -8.42 -3.83
C VAL A 64 37.26 -9.48 -4.92
N THR A 65 36.58 -10.59 -4.65
CA THR A 65 36.30 -11.63 -5.66
C THR A 65 35.46 -11.07 -6.80
N GLU A 66 34.41 -10.32 -6.50
CA GLU A 66 33.55 -9.67 -7.49
C GLU A 66 34.38 -8.72 -8.37
N GLY A 67 35.16 -7.81 -7.76
CA GLY A 67 35.96 -6.83 -8.49
C GLY A 67 37.07 -7.44 -9.36
N LYS A 68 37.55 -8.64 -9.04
CA LYS A 68 38.53 -9.37 -9.87
C LYS A 68 37.89 -10.20 -10.98
N SER A 69 36.59 -10.46 -10.90
CA SER A 69 35.89 -11.29 -11.88
C SER A 69 35.61 -10.52 -13.18
N LYS A 70 35.61 -11.22 -14.33
CA LYS A 70 35.31 -10.62 -15.64
C LYS A 70 33.91 -9.97 -15.66
N GLY A 71 32.93 -10.64 -15.06
CA GLY A 71 31.54 -10.17 -14.92
C GLY A 71 31.26 -9.24 -13.74
N GLY A 72 32.28 -8.84 -12.98
CA GLY A 72 32.12 -7.95 -11.83
C GLY A 72 31.65 -6.55 -12.22
N SER A 73 30.84 -5.93 -11.35
CA SER A 73 30.36 -4.56 -11.55
C SER A 73 31.52 -3.55 -11.65
N LYS A 74 31.31 -2.47 -12.43
CA LYS A 74 32.26 -1.34 -12.53
C LYS A 74 32.61 -0.78 -11.14
N ALA A 75 31.59 -0.63 -10.29
CA ALA A 75 31.74 -0.21 -8.90
C ALA A 75 32.67 -1.14 -8.08
N ALA A 76 32.50 -2.47 -8.14
CA ALA A 76 33.39 -3.39 -7.43
C ALA A 76 34.83 -3.30 -7.93
N LYS A 77 35.02 -3.20 -9.25
CA LYS A 77 36.33 -3.07 -9.88
C LYS A 77 37.04 -1.79 -9.42
N ASN A 78 36.32 -0.67 -9.39
CA ASN A 78 36.84 0.61 -8.93
C ASN A 78 37.23 0.57 -7.45
N ILE A 79 36.34 0.12 -6.57
CA ILE A 79 36.58 0.01 -5.13
C ILE A 79 37.81 -0.87 -4.82
N VAL A 80 37.93 -2.02 -5.46
CA VAL A 80 39.05 -2.96 -5.20
C VAL A 80 40.40 -2.40 -5.66
N ASN A 81 40.39 -1.47 -6.62
CA ASN A 81 41.58 -0.78 -7.09
C ASN A 81 41.96 0.46 -6.28
N ASP A 82 41.05 0.98 -5.47
CA ASP A 82 41.28 2.12 -4.60
C ASP A 82 42.32 1.81 -3.49
N PRO A 83 43.39 2.63 -3.36
CA PRO A 83 44.42 2.43 -2.33
C PRO A 83 43.90 2.52 -0.89
N VAL A 84 42.94 3.41 -0.63
CA VAL A 84 42.35 3.61 0.71
C VAL A 84 41.55 2.37 1.09
N PHE A 85 40.76 1.83 0.16
CA PHE A 85 39.99 0.60 0.37
C PHE A 85 40.90 -0.61 0.64
N ARG A 86 42.00 -0.76 -0.11
CA ARG A 86 43.01 -1.81 0.16
C ARG A 86 43.62 -1.66 1.56
N GLY A 87 43.93 -0.42 1.96
CA GLY A 87 44.38 -0.12 3.32
C GLY A 87 43.35 -0.51 4.39
N ALA A 88 42.06 -0.26 4.15
CA ALA A 88 40.98 -0.65 5.04
C ALA A 88 40.86 -2.18 5.18
N ILE A 89 41.01 -2.95 4.08
CA ILE A 89 41.05 -4.42 4.13
C ILE A 89 42.18 -4.91 5.04
N VAL A 90 43.39 -4.37 4.85
CA VAL A 90 44.55 -4.78 5.68
C VAL A 90 44.30 -4.49 7.16
N LYS A 91 43.74 -3.32 7.48
CA LYS A 91 43.35 -2.97 8.86
C LYS A 91 42.30 -3.95 9.40
N ALA A 92 41.27 -4.26 8.62
CA ALA A 92 40.23 -5.20 9.01
C ALA A 92 40.79 -6.60 9.28
N VAL A 93 41.67 -7.13 8.41
CA VAL A 93 42.31 -8.44 8.57
C VAL A 93 43.18 -8.50 9.81
N LYS A 94 43.95 -7.43 10.10
CA LYS A 94 44.83 -7.35 11.27
C LYS A 94 44.07 -7.16 12.59
N CYS A 95 42.87 -6.60 12.54
CA CYS A 95 42.07 -6.40 13.74
C CYS A 95 41.57 -7.75 14.29
N LYS A 96 41.70 -7.91 15.61
CA LYS A 96 41.28 -9.10 16.37
C LYS A 96 40.19 -8.80 17.40
N VAL A 97 39.65 -7.57 17.38
CA VAL A 97 38.59 -7.17 18.30
C VAL A 97 37.30 -7.89 17.91
N GLU A 98 36.74 -8.63 18.86
CA GLU A 98 35.43 -9.25 18.72
C GLU A 98 34.33 -8.25 19.04
N HIS A 99 33.21 -8.35 18.33
CA HIS A 99 32.06 -7.49 18.56
C HIS A 99 31.35 -7.91 19.87
N PRO A 100 31.01 -6.97 20.78
CA PRO A 100 30.52 -7.31 22.12
C PRO A 100 29.20 -8.11 22.12
N LYS A 101 28.42 -7.98 21.06
CA LYS A 101 27.13 -8.66 20.88
C LYS A 101 27.24 -10.18 20.87
N ILE A 102 28.30 -10.76 20.28
CA ILE A 102 28.46 -12.22 20.25
C ILE A 102 28.71 -12.76 21.67
N LYS A 103 29.53 -12.07 22.45
CA LYS A 103 29.79 -12.40 23.85
C LYS A 103 28.49 -12.33 24.66
N LYS A 104 27.72 -11.25 24.49
CA LYS A 104 26.46 -11.08 25.22
C LYS A 104 25.41 -12.11 24.84
N LEU A 105 25.33 -12.48 23.56
CA LEU A 105 24.46 -13.54 23.06
C LEU A 105 24.80 -14.89 23.72
N LYS A 106 26.08 -15.25 23.77
CA LYS A 106 26.56 -16.48 24.43
C LYS A 106 26.20 -16.54 25.91
N GLU A 107 26.33 -15.41 26.63
CA GLU A 107 25.93 -15.26 28.03
C GLU A 107 24.42 -15.54 28.21
N ILE A 108 23.56 -14.87 27.43
CA ILE A 108 22.10 -15.01 27.52
C ILE A 108 21.65 -16.45 27.23
N ILE A 109 22.22 -17.07 26.19
CA ILE A 109 21.88 -18.45 25.81
C ILE A 109 22.33 -19.42 26.90
N SER A 110 23.53 -19.21 27.44
CA SER A 110 24.07 -20.05 28.51
C SER A 110 23.26 -19.93 29.80
N GLU A 111 22.82 -18.73 30.17
CA GLU A 111 21.89 -18.50 31.28
C GLU A 111 20.56 -19.22 31.08
N GLN A 112 19.99 -19.18 29.87
CA GLN A 112 18.73 -19.82 29.56
C GLN A 112 18.84 -21.35 29.64
N LEU A 113 19.87 -21.94 29.02
CA LEU A 113 20.10 -23.38 29.03
C LEU A 113 20.47 -23.91 30.43
N LYS A 114 21.11 -23.09 31.28
CA LYS A 114 21.32 -23.42 32.70
C LYS A 114 20.03 -23.47 33.51
N LYS A 115 19.06 -22.58 33.21
CA LYS A 115 17.76 -22.57 33.89
C LYS A 115 16.88 -23.74 33.46
N SER A 116 16.93 -24.10 32.19
CA SER A 116 16.23 -25.26 31.65
C SER A 116 16.99 -25.79 30.44
N GLU A 117 17.59 -26.96 30.60
CA GLU A 117 18.38 -27.63 29.56
C GLU A 117 17.55 -27.95 28.31
N ASP A 118 16.23 -28.12 28.50
CA ASP A 118 15.27 -28.34 27.42
C ASP A 118 14.73 -27.06 26.77
N SER A 119 15.26 -25.89 27.13
CA SER A 119 14.85 -24.62 26.50
C SER A 119 15.09 -24.64 25.00
N ARG A 120 14.07 -24.26 24.24
CA ARG A 120 14.16 -24.01 22.79
C ARG A 120 14.36 -22.54 22.53
N ILE A 121 15.44 -22.20 21.82
CA ILE A 121 15.86 -20.82 21.59
C ILE A 121 15.82 -20.56 20.09
N ILE A 122 15.21 -19.43 19.70
CA ILE A 122 15.28 -18.94 18.32
C ILE A 122 16.02 -17.60 18.29
N ILE A 123 16.92 -17.45 17.32
CA ILE A 123 17.72 -16.24 17.13
C ILE A 123 17.41 -15.69 15.75
N PHE A 124 16.98 -14.44 15.67
CA PHE A 124 16.74 -13.74 14.41
C PHE A 124 17.90 -12.81 14.07
N THR A 125 18.31 -12.83 12.80
CA THR A 125 19.32 -11.93 12.24
C THR A 125 18.97 -11.56 10.80
N ASN A 126 19.33 -10.37 10.35
CA ASN A 126 19.01 -9.95 8.96
C ASN A 126 19.90 -10.64 7.92
N PHE A 127 21.09 -11.10 8.32
CA PHE A 127 22.13 -11.56 7.40
C PHE A 127 22.44 -13.04 7.58
N ARG A 128 22.47 -13.78 6.47
CA ARG A 128 22.82 -15.22 6.46
C ARG A 128 24.26 -15.47 6.92
N ASP A 129 25.16 -14.55 6.58
CA ASP A 129 26.57 -14.63 6.99
C ASP A 129 26.70 -14.53 8.52
N THR A 130 25.90 -13.67 9.15
CA THR A 130 25.81 -13.60 10.61
C THR A 130 25.24 -14.87 11.21
N ALA A 131 24.21 -15.45 10.58
CA ALA A 131 23.63 -16.71 11.07
C ALA A 131 24.68 -17.83 11.11
N GLU A 132 25.53 -17.91 10.09
CA GLU A 132 26.64 -18.85 10.02
C GLU A 132 27.70 -18.60 11.11
N VAL A 133 28.06 -17.34 11.36
CA VAL A 133 29.00 -16.97 12.44
C VAL A 133 28.43 -17.36 13.81
N ILE A 134 27.18 -16.98 14.10
CA ILE A 134 26.52 -17.32 15.37
C ILE A 134 26.47 -18.85 15.55
N MET A 135 26.06 -19.59 14.51
CA MET A 135 26.00 -21.05 14.55
C MET A 135 27.35 -21.67 14.92
N LYS A 136 28.44 -21.26 14.26
CA LYS A 136 29.79 -21.76 14.55
C LYS A 136 30.23 -21.43 15.97
N GLU A 137 29.96 -20.22 16.43
CA GLU A 137 30.31 -19.78 17.79
C GLU A 137 29.55 -20.54 18.88
N LEU A 138 28.29 -20.91 18.64
CA LEU A 138 27.50 -21.73 19.56
C LEU A 138 27.90 -23.21 19.52
N GLN A 139 28.22 -23.76 18.35
CA GLN A 139 28.71 -25.12 18.21
C GLN A 139 30.07 -25.33 18.90
N LYS A 140 30.96 -24.31 18.88
CA LYS A 140 32.21 -24.33 19.66
C LYS A 140 31.98 -24.43 21.17
N MET A 141 30.82 -23.98 21.66
CA MET A 141 30.41 -24.13 23.07
C MET A 141 29.73 -25.47 23.36
N GLY A 142 29.63 -26.36 22.38
CA GLY A 142 28.91 -27.64 22.49
C GLY A 142 27.39 -27.51 22.36
N ILE A 143 26.87 -26.36 21.96
CA ILE A 143 25.42 -26.14 21.81
C ILE A 143 24.96 -26.63 20.45
N LYS A 144 23.93 -27.48 20.43
CA LYS A 144 23.30 -27.98 19.19
C LYS A 144 22.51 -26.86 18.51
N ALA A 145 23.17 -26.17 17.59
CA ALA A 145 22.63 -25.02 16.85
C ALA A 145 22.57 -25.29 15.34
N SER A 146 21.52 -24.79 14.69
CA SER A 146 21.34 -24.89 13.23
C SER A 146 20.82 -23.59 12.63
N LYS A 147 21.23 -23.28 11.40
CA LYS A 147 20.73 -22.13 10.65
C LYS A 147 19.41 -22.46 9.95
N PHE A 148 18.58 -21.46 9.77
CA PHE A 148 17.30 -21.53 9.06
C PHE A 148 17.18 -20.35 8.10
N VAL A 149 17.40 -20.60 6.80
CA VAL A 149 17.47 -19.56 5.78
C VAL A 149 16.45 -19.81 4.68
N GLY A 150 16.05 -18.75 3.98
CA GLY A 150 15.10 -18.86 2.86
C GLY A 150 15.61 -19.67 1.66
N GLN A 151 14.72 -19.97 0.72
CA GLN A 151 14.99 -20.80 -0.46
C GLN A 151 15.81 -20.12 -1.55
N ALA A 152 15.91 -18.78 -1.54
CA ALA A 152 16.63 -18.04 -2.57
C ALA A 152 18.13 -18.39 -2.58
N ASN A 153 18.65 -18.76 -3.76
CA ASN A 153 20.07 -18.95 -3.98
C ASN A 153 20.77 -17.60 -4.17
N ARG A 154 21.90 -17.41 -3.49
CA ARG A 154 22.86 -16.32 -3.75
C ARG A 154 24.15 -16.93 -4.33
N MET A 155 24.95 -16.12 -5.04
CA MET A 155 26.13 -16.59 -5.82
C MET A 155 27.01 -17.62 -5.08
N ASP A 156 27.21 -17.47 -3.77
CA ASP A 156 28.03 -18.38 -2.94
C ASP A 156 27.29 -18.97 -1.73
N ASP A 157 25.98 -18.81 -1.66
CA ASP A 157 25.17 -19.27 -0.52
C ASP A 157 23.83 -19.83 -1.02
N LYS A 158 23.76 -21.16 -1.05
CA LYS A 158 22.56 -21.88 -1.48
C LYS A 158 21.45 -21.65 -0.46
N GLY A 159 20.28 -21.29 -0.97
CA GLY A 159 19.08 -21.26 -0.15
C GLY A 159 18.74 -22.67 0.33
N MET A 160 18.04 -22.76 1.45
CA MET A 160 17.63 -24.04 2.01
C MET A 160 16.44 -24.58 1.24
N LYS A 161 16.46 -25.88 0.89
CA LYS A 161 15.31 -26.50 0.24
C LYS A 161 14.13 -26.62 1.22
N GLN A 162 12.90 -26.60 0.73
CA GLN A 162 11.71 -26.76 1.58
C GLN A 162 11.77 -28.05 2.44
N LYS A 163 12.26 -29.16 1.86
CA LYS A 163 12.42 -30.44 2.58
C LYS A 163 13.43 -30.32 3.75
N GLU A 164 14.53 -29.61 3.55
CA GLU A 164 15.54 -29.36 4.59
C GLU A 164 14.99 -28.44 5.68
N GLN A 165 14.18 -27.44 5.31
CA GLN A 165 13.51 -26.55 6.26
C GLN A 165 12.56 -27.34 7.18
N VAL A 166 11.73 -28.23 6.61
CA VAL A 166 10.83 -29.11 7.38
C VAL A 166 11.62 -30.00 8.34
N GLU A 167 12.68 -30.66 7.85
CA GLU A 167 13.51 -31.54 8.68
C GLU A 167 14.16 -30.82 9.87
N ILE A 168 14.66 -29.60 9.67
CA ILE A 168 15.26 -28.80 10.74
C ILE A 168 14.20 -28.38 11.77
N LEU A 169 13.00 -28.00 11.33
CA LEU A 169 11.90 -27.66 12.23
C LEU A 169 11.45 -28.87 13.05
N GLU A 170 11.39 -30.07 12.46
CA GLU A 170 11.10 -31.30 13.20
C GLU A 170 12.16 -31.61 14.24
N LYS A 171 13.45 -31.54 13.87
CA LYS A 171 14.58 -31.74 14.80
C LYS A 171 14.58 -30.71 15.93
N PHE A 172 14.20 -29.47 15.63
CA PHE A 172 14.03 -28.42 16.63
C PHE A 172 12.84 -28.69 17.55
N GLY A 173 11.71 -29.14 16.99
CA GLY A 173 10.51 -29.53 17.74
C GLY A 173 10.75 -30.69 18.69
N ARG A 174 11.54 -31.70 18.28
CA ARG A 174 11.96 -32.85 19.10
C ARG A 174 13.08 -32.52 20.11
N GLY A 175 13.62 -31.30 20.09
CA GLY A 175 14.69 -30.87 21.00
C GLY A 175 16.08 -31.42 20.67
N GLU A 176 16.26 -32.04 19.50
CA GLU A 176 17.58 -32.45 18.99
C GLU A 176 18.45 -31.22 18.66
N ILE A 177 17.81 -30.15 18.18
CA ILE A 177 18.42 -28.83 18.00
C ILE A 177 17.84 -27.92 19.08
N LYS A 178 18.71 -27.33 19.90
CA LYS A 178 18.29 -26.42 20.99
C LYS A 178 18.18 -24.97 20.52
N VAL A 179 19.01 -24.58 19.53
CA VAL A 179 19.07 -23.21 19.02
C VAL A 179 18.85 -23.16 17.51
N LEU A 180 17.85 -22.42 17.07
CA LEU A 180 17.56 -22.16 15.66
C LEU A 180 17.94 -20.72 15.30
N ILE A 181 18.78 -20.51 14.28
CA ILE A 181 19.19 -19.16 13.84
C ILE A 181 18.52 -18.84 12.50
N ALA A 182 17.49 -18.00 12.52
CA ALA A 182 16.67 -17.66 11.38
C ALA A 182 17.03 -16.30 10.75
N THR A 183 16.92 -16.21 9.43
CA THR A 183 16.89 -14.93 8.69
C THR A 183 15.46 -14.51 8.39
N SER A 184 15.22 -13.23 8.08
CA SER A 184 13.89 -12.61 7.85
C SER A 184 12.94 -13.37 6.91
N VAL A 185 13.44 -14.30 6.07
CA VAL A 185 12.62 -15.20 5.25
C VAL A 185 11.91 -16.31 6.06
N GLY A 186 12.28 -16.50 7.33
CA GLY A 186 11.61 -17.44 8.23
C GLY A 186 10.37 -16.87 8.94
N GLU A 187 10.07 -15.58 8.77
CA GLU A 187 8.96 -14.89 9.44
C GLU A 187 7.60 -15.14 8.76
N GLU A 188 7.58 -15.26 7.42
CA GLU A 188 6.34 -15.46 6.67
C GLU A 188 6.03 -16.95 6.44
N GLY A 189 4.96 -17.43 7.06
CA GLY A 189 4.28 -18.67 6.64
C GLY A 189 4.77 -19.98 7.25
N LEU A 190 5.69 -19.97 8.24
CA LEU A 190 6.20 -21.20 8.85
C LEU A 190 5.69 -21.42 10.28
N ASP A 191 5.27 -22.66 10.55
CA ASP A 191 4.84 -23.06 11.88
C ASP A 191 6.00 -23.42 12.80
N VAL A 192 6.67 -22.38 13.33
CA VAL A 192 7.78 -22.56 14.28
C VAL A 192 7.23 -23.16 15.59
N PRO A 193 7.78 -24.30 16.07
CA PRO A 193 7.42 -24.89 17.36
C PRO A 193 7.59 -23.92 18.52
N SER A 194 6.89 -24.16 19.64
CA SER A 194 6.97 -23.29 20.82
C SER A 194 8.41 -23.09 21.29
N THR A 195 8.77 -21.84 21.63
CA THR A 195 10.13 -21.44 22.04
C THR A 195 10.08 -20.77 23.41
N ASP A 196 11.10 -21.00 24.23
CA ASP A 196 11.21 -20.45 25.59
C ASP A 196 11.96 -19.10 25.58
N LEU A 197 12.84 -18.90 24.59
CA LEU A 197 13.59 -17.67 24.41
C LEU A 197 13.69 -17.30 22.93
N VAL A 198 13.36 -16.04 22.63
CA VAL A 198 13.52 -15.43 21.31
C VAL A 198 14.57 -14.33 21.44
N VAL A 199 15.63 -14.39 20.65
CA VAL A 199 16.68 -13.38 20.63
C VAL A 199 16.74 -12.70 19.28
N PHE A 200 16.59 -11.38 19.27
CA PHE A 200 16.84 -10.55 18.10
C PHE A 200 18.29 -10.06 18.15
N TYR A 201 19.12 -10.56 17.24
CA TYR A 201 20.51 -10.13 17.12
C TYR A 201 20.61 -8.68 16.62
N GLU A 202 19.60 -8.21 15.90
CA GLU A 202 19.41 -6.82 15.53
C GLU A 202 17.97 -6.40 15.78
N ALA A 203 17.73 -5.11 15.98
CA ALA A 203 16.38 -4.59 16.09
C ALA A 203 15.64 -4.72 14.75
N VAL A 204 14.77 -5.73 14.61
CA VAL A 204 13.90 -5.87 13.44
C VAL A 204 12.45 -5.58 13.83
N PRO A 205 11.83 -4.51 13.28
CA PRO A 205 10.53 -4.00 13.75
C PRO A 205 9.32 -4.92 13.57
N SER A 206 9.32 -5.78 12.57
CA SER A 206 8.16 -6.59 12.14
C SER A 206 8.05 -7.91 12.92
N GLU A 207 9.20 -8.55 13.12
CA GLU A 207 9.43 -9.92 13.58
C GLU A 207 9.12 -10.09 15.06
N ILE A 208 9.41 -9.07 15.88
CA ILE A 208 9.02 -9.04 17.29
C ILE A 208 7.49 -9.22 17.41
N ARG A 209 6.72 -8.66 16.48
CA ARG A 209 5.25 -8.65 16.52
C ARG A 209 4.62 -9.93 15.99
N ALA A 210 5.21 -10.60 15.00
CA ALA A 210 4.71 -11.89 14.51
C ALA A 210 4.82 -12.96 15.61
N ILE A 211 5.93 -12.95 16.34
CA ILE A 211 6.22 -13.92 17.40
C ILE A 211 5.37 -13.66 18.65
N GLN A 212 5.19 -12.40 19.06
CA GLN A 212 4.26 -12.05 20.14
C GLN A 212 2.79 -12.39 19.79
N ARG A 213 2.40 -12.33 18.50
CA ARG A 213 1.05 -12.71 18.04
C ARG A 213 0.80 -14.22 18.01
N LYS A 214 1.83 -15.03 17.76
CA LYS A 214 1.74 -16.51 17.86
C LYS A 214 1.64 -17.03 19.30
N GLY A 215 1.87 -16.17 20.29
CA GLY A 215 1.49 -16.42 21.70
C GLY A 215 -0.02 -16.53 21.96
N ARG A 216 -0.83 -16.79 20.92
CA ARG A 216 -2.27 -17.05 21.00
C ARG A 216 -2.61 -18.46 20.51
N THR A 217 -1.96 -19.46 21.07
CA THR A 217 -2.59 -20.76 21.35
C THR A 217 -2.19 -21.16 22.77
N GLY A 218 -3.19 -21.34 23.62
CA GLY A 218 -3.00 -21.55 25.06
C GLY A 218 -2.16 -22.80 25.36
N ARG A 219 -1.41 -22.71 26.45
CA ARG A 219 -0.58 -23.76 27.10
C ARG A 219 0.84 -23.90 26.52
N SER A 220 1.76 -23.08 27.03
CA SER A 220 3.13 -23.43 27.46
C SER A 220 3.91 -22.14 27.80
N LYS A 221 4.40 -22.02 29.04
CA LYS A 221 5.39 -21.07 29.63
C LYS A 221 5.56 -19.66 29.02
N GLU A 222 5.62 -18.62 29.88
CA GLU A 222 5.97 -17.24 29.46
C GLU A 222 7.30 -17.22 28.69
N GLY A 223 7.24 -17.04 27.37
CA GLY A 223 8.42 -16.93 26.52
C GLY A 223 9.15 -15.61 26.75
N ARG A 224 10.47 -15.67 26.95
CA ARG A 224 11.32 -14.48 27.12
C ARG A 224 11.73 -13.94 25.74
N VAL A 225 11.60 -12.64 25.52
CA VAL A 225 12.11 -11.97 24.30
C VAL A 225 13.26 -11.05 24.68
N VAL A 226 14.37 -11.13 23.95
CA VAL A 226 15.56 -10.29 24.15
C VAL A 226 15.95 -9.64 22.83
N VAL A 227 16.20 -8.34 22.83
CA VAL A 227 16.72 -7.60 21.67
C VAL A 227 18.12 -7.10 22.02
N LEU A 228 19.10 -7.40 21.16
CA LEU A 228 20.47 -6.93 21.32
C LEU A 228 20.68 -5.64 20.55
N ILE A 229 21.18 -4.62 21.25
CA ILE A 229 21.44 -3.28 20.71
C ILE A 229 22.87 -2.90 21.09
N THR A 230 23.66 -2.51 20.09
CA THR A 230 25.02 -1.99 20.31
C THR A 230 24.94 -0.48 20.50
N LYS A 231 25.42 0.02 21.64
CA LYS A 231 25.37 1.46 21.96
C LYS A 231 26.27 2.26 21.03
N GLY A 232 25.82 3.44 20.62
CA GLY A 232 26.60 4.33 19.75
C GLY A 232 26.75 3.83 18.31
N THR A 233 25.90 2.89 17.87
CA THR A 233 25.89 2.39 16.50
C THR A 233 24.51 2.54 15.87
N ARG A 234 24.40 2.21 14.59
CA ARG A 234 23.12 2.23 13.85
C ARG A 234 22.03 1.36 14.47
N ASP A 235 22.38 0.38 15.32
CA ASP A 235 21.40 -0.43 16.06
C ASP A 235 20.43 0.44 16.86
N GLU A 236 20.90 1.52 17.50
CA GLU A 236 20.05 2.45 18.26
C GLU A 236 19.08 3.18 17.32
N GLY A 237 19.56 3.66 16.18
CA GLY A 237 18.72 4.30 15.16
C GLY A 237 17.61 3.37 14.65
N TYR A 238 17.95 2.10 14.35
CA TYR A 238 16.97 1.10 13.96
C TYR A 238 15.96 0.79 15.06
N TYR A 239 16.42 0.71 16.31
CA TYR A 239 15.55 0.51 17.47
C TYR A 239 14.56 1.67 17.67
N TRP A 240 15.02 2.92 17.66
CA TRP A 240 14.15 4.09 17.80
C TRP A 240 13.18 4.23 16.62
N ALA A 241 13.63 3.94 15.40
CA ALA A 241 12.78 3.92 14.22
C ALA A 241 11.68 2.85 14.35
N SER A 242 12.01 1.68 14.92
CA SER A 242 11.05 0.62 15.22
C SER A 242 9.97 1.09 16.20
N LEU A 243 10.39 1.65 17.35
CA LEU A 243 9.48 2.16 18.37
C LEU A 243 8.59 3.29 17.83
N ARG A 244 9.14 4.17 16.99
CA ARG A 244 8.36 5.23 16.36
C ARG A 244 7.32 4.67 15.40
N LYS A 245 7.68 3.71 14.54
CA LYS A 245 6.73 3.04 13.64
C LYS A 245 5.64 2.31 14.43
N GLU A 246 5.98 1.72 15.57
CA GLU A 246 5.02 1.10 16.50
C GLU A 246 4.03 2.09 17.05
N ARG A 247 4.54 3.19 17.60
CA ARG A 247 3.71 4.27 18.11
C ARG A 247 2.75 4.80 17.04
N VAL A 248 3.27 5.09 15.85
CA VAL A 248 2.45 5.55 14.72
C VAL A 248 1.42 4.51 14.30
N MET A 249 1.76 3.22 14.31
CA MET A 249 0.80 2.14 14.04
C MET A 249 -0.31 2.12 15.08
N TYR A 250 0.02 2.17 16.37
CA TYR A 250 -0.98 2.20 17.45
C TYR A 250 -1.84 3.45 17.41
N GLU A 251 -1.26 4.61 17.13
CA GLU A 251 -1.99 5.86 16.91
C GLU A 251 -2.98 5.70 15.74
N LYS A 252 -2.53 5.12 14.61
CA LYS A 252 -3.39 4.87 13.44
C LYS A 252 -4.46 3.80 13.70
N LEU A 253 -4.14 2.75 14.45
CA LEU A 253 -5.11 1.74 14.87
C LEU A 253 -6.12 2.32 15.85
N TYR A 254 -5.70 3.23 16.72
CA TYR A 254 -6.60 3.93 17.64
C TYR A 254 -7.49 4.91 16.87
N GLU A 255 -6.94 5.70 15.95
CA GLU A 255 -7.72 6.53 15.02
C GLU A 255 -8.72 5.69 14.22
N LEU A 256 -8.29 4.52 13.72
CA LEU A 256 -9.16 3.58 13.02
C LEU A 256 -10.22 3.00 13.96
N LYS A 257 -9.87 2.63 15.18
CA LYS A 257 -10.80 2.10 16.20
C LYS A 257 -11.81 3.16 16.62
N GLU A 258 -11.40 4.41 16.78
CA GLU A 258 -12.30 5.53 17.10
C GLU A 258 -13.18 5.89 15.90
N ARG A 259 -12.64 5.85 14.67
CA ARG A 259 -13.46 5.91 13.45
C ARG A 259 -14.45 4.76 13.38
N LEU A 260 -14.00 3.53 13.63
CA LEU A 260 -14.85 2.34 13.63
C LEU A 260 -15.88 2.39 14.75
N LYS A 261 -15.57 2.90 15.95
CA LYS A 261 -16.55 3.17 17.02
C LYS A 261 -17.54 4.27 16.64
N ALA A 262 -17.11 5.29 15.90
CA ALA A 262 -18.02 6.29 15.35
C ALA A 262 -18.93 5.68 14.27
N PHE A 263 -18.45 4.66 13.54
CA PHE A 263 -19.26 3.83 12.66
C PHE A 263 -20.16 2.83 13.42
N ASP A 264 -19.69 2.25 14.52
CA ASP A 264 -20.41 1.28 15.38
C ASP A 264 -21.53 1.97 16.17
N LYS A 265 -21.31 3.21 16.64
CA LYS A 265 -22.38 4.07 17.18
C LYS A 265 -23.47 4.42 16.16
N GLN A 266 -23.23 4.19 14.87
CA GLN A 266 -24.20 4.35 13.77
C GLN A 266 -24.69 3.01 13.21
N GLN A 267 -24.25 1.89 13.76
CA GLN A 267 -24.67 0.57 13.32
C GLN A 267 -25.39 -0.11 14.47
N SER A 268 -26.72 0.03 14.48
CA SER A 268 -27.57 -0.73 15.37
C SER A 268 -27.30 -2.23 15.21
N ASN A 269 -27.29 -2.94 16.34
CA ASN A 269 -27.08 -4.37 16.41
C ASN A 269 -28.05 -5.07 15.44
N LEU A 270 -27.65 -6.20 14.83
CA LEU A 270 -28.49 -7.00 13.93
C LEU A 270 -29.86 -7.40 14.56
N GLU A 271 -29.95 -7.31 15.89
CA GLU A 271 -31.13 -7.66 16.69
C GLU A 271 -32.21 -6.56 16.73
N GLU A 272 -31.93 -5.32 16.32
CA GLU A 272 -32.94 -4.25 16.20
C GLU A 272 -33.78 -4.33 14.90
N PHE A 273 -33.61 -5.38 14.08
CA PHE A 273 -34.34 -5.54 12.81
C PHE A 273 -35.70 -6.23 12.93
N TYR A 274 -36.22 -6.50 14.15
CA TYR A 274 -37.45 -7.27 14.32
C TYR A 274 -38.76 -6.46 14.50
N GLU A 275 -38.71 -5.13 14.59
CA GLU A 275 -39.94 -4.33 14.58
C GLU A 275 -39.81 -3.17 13.58
N LEU A 276 -40.48 -3.34 12.43
CA LEU A 276 -40.63 -2.30 11.41
C LEU A 276 -41.60 -1.23 11.94
N GLU A 277 -41.09 -0.28 12.72
CA GLU A 277 -41.68 1.07 12.66
C GLU A 277 -41.37 1.59 11.26
N ILE A 278 -42.40 1.71 10.42
CA ILE A 278 -42.28 2.18 9.03
C ILE A 278 -41.79 3.63 9.10
N PRO A 279 -40.52 3.90 8.74
CA PRO A 279 -40.01 5.24 8.85
C PRO A 279 -40.49 6.08 7.69
N ASN A 280 -40.56 7.40 7.91
CA ASN A 280 -41.01 8.38 6.92
C ASN A 280 -39.93 8.56 5.83
N LEU A 281 -39.65 7.49 5.08
CA LEU A 281 -38.63 7.42 4.03
C LEU A 281 -39.23 7.88 2.70
N THR A 282 -38.54 8.79 2.02
CA THR A 282 -38.92 9.22 0.68
C THR A 282 -37.97 8.64 -0.36
N ILE A 283 -38.48 8.01 -1.41
CA ILE A 283 -37.67 7.53 -2.54
C ILE A 283 -38.18 8.16 -3.83
N TYR A 284 -37.29 8.79 -4.60
CA TYR A 284 -37.64 9.21 -5.95
C TYR A 284 -37.44 8.06 -6.91
N VAL A 285 -38.44 7.83 -7.75
CA VAL A 285 -38.47 6.74 -8.73
C VAL A 285 -38.61 7.36 -10.11
N ASP A 286 -37.81 6.91 -11.07
CA ASP A 286 -37.95 7.31 -12.46
C ASP A 286 -39.30 6.86 -13.02
N SER A 287 -39.92 7.70 -13.85
CA SER A 287 -41.23 7.40 -14.44
C SER A 287 -41.23 6.16 -15.33
N ARG A 288 -40.08 5.78 -15.91
CA ARG A 288 -39.91 4.53 -16.67
C ARG A 288 -39.95 3.30 -15.77
N GLU A 289 -39.48 3.45 -14.54
CA GLU A 289 -39.38 2.37 -13.55
C GLU A 289 -40.65 2.25 -12.68
N ALA A 290 -41.56 3.23 -12.74
CA ALA A 290 -42.80 3.30 -11.95
C ALA A 290 -43.73 2.07 -12.09
N LYS A 291 -43.58 1.27 -13.15
CA LYS A 291 -44.39 0.05 -13.39
C LYS A 291 -43.65 -1.24 -13.00
N SER A 292 -42.45 -1.16 -12.44
CA SER A 292 -41.68 -2.34 -12.09
C SER A 292 -42.24 -3.07 -10.87
N GLY A 293 -41.94 -4.37 -10.77
CA GLY A 293 -42.30 -5.17 -9.59
C GLY A 293 -41.66 -4.66 -8.30
N VAL A 294 -40.51 -3.98 -8.39
CA VAL A 294 -39.81 -3.37 -7.26
C VAL A 294 -40.63 -2.24 -6.64
N VAL A 295 -41.22 -1.37 -7.46
CA VAL A 295 -42.08 -0.25 -7.00
C VAL A 295 -43.31 -0.78 -6.25
N LYS A 296 -43.90 -1.89 -6.71
CA LYS A 296 -44.99 -2.55 -5.99
C LYS A 296 -44.55 -3.00 -4.60
N HIS A 297 -43.38 -3.64 -4.49
CA HIS A 297 -42.87 -4.06 -3.18
C HIS A 297 -42.51 -2.88 -2.28
N LEU A 298 -41.96 -1.79 -2.81
CA LEU A 298 -41.71 -0.56 -2.05
C LEU A 298 -43.02 0.06 -1.53
N TYR A 299 -44.10 0.01 -2.32
CA TYR A 299 -45.45 0.42 -1.89
C TYR A 299 -45.99 -0.47 -0.77
N ASP A 300 -45.89 -1.80 -0.92
CA ASP A 300 -46.36 -2.77 0.08
C ASP A 300 -45.60 -2.63 1.41
N LEU A 301 -44.34 -2.15 1.38
CA LEU A 301 -43.53 -1.81 2.55
C LEU A 301 -43.88 -0.44 3.18
N GLY A 302 -44.82 0.31 2.60
CA GLY A 302 -45.30 1.59 3.14
C GLY A 302 -44.38 2.79 2.90
N ILE A 303 -43.47 2.72 1.93
CA ILE A 303 -42.50 3.79 1.64
C ILE A 303 -43.16 4.93 0.84
N GLU A 304 -42.88 6.20 1.18
CA GLU A 304 -43.34 7.34 0.39
C GLU A 304 -42.53 7.41 -0.92
N MET A 305 -43.19 7.13 -2.04
CA MET A 305 -42.56 7.20 -3.36
C MET A 305 -42.95 8.48 -4.10
N ARG A 306 -41.96 9.13 -4.71
CA ARG A 306 -42.14 10.32 -5.56
C ARG A 306 -41.70 10.03 -6.98
N ILE A 307 -42.67 9.76 -7.84
CA ILE A 307 -42.41 9.49 -9.25
C ILE A 307 -42.04 10.79 -9.95
N LYS A 308 -40.87 10.82 -10.60
CA LYS A 308 -40.38 11.96 -11.40
C LYS A 308 -39.63 11.45 -12.63
N ASN A 309 -39.43 12.32 -13.62
CA ASN A 309 -38.51 12.03 -14.71
C ASN A 309 -37.09 12.29 -14.20
N LEU A 310 -36.29 11.24 -14.06
CA LEU A 310 -34.91 11.32 -13.62
C LEU A 310 -33.98 11.20 -14.83
N ASP A 311 -32.98 12.08 -14.92
CA ASP A 311 -32.14 12.16 -16.10
C ASP A 311 -31.14 10.99 -16.23
N VAL A 312 -30.80 10.35 -15.11
CA VAL A 312 -29.59 9.49 -15.04
C VAL A 312 -29.77 8.20 -14.22
N ALA A 313 -30.77 8.10 -13.34
CA ALA A 313 -30.90 6.98 -12.41
C ALA A 313 -32.35 6.50 -12.32
N ASP A 314 -32.56 5.23 -11.98
CA ASP A 314 -33.89 4.67 -11.75
C ASP A 314 -34.45 5.02 -10.37
N TYR A 315 -33.58 5.08 -9.35
CA TYR A 315 -33.97 5.45 -7.99
C TYR A 315 -32.98 6.44 -7.38
N VAL A 316 -33.49 7.41 -6.63
CA VAL A 316 -32.68 8.35 -5.84
C VAL A 316 -33.17 8.34 -4.40
N VAL A 317 -32.25 7.98 -3.49
CA VAL A 317 -32.56 7.74 -2.07
C VAL A 317 -31.94 8.79 -1.14
N SER A 318 -31.03 9.63 -1.65
CA SER A 318 -30.50 10.81 -0.93
C SER A 318 -29.92 11.84 -1.90
N ASP A 319 -29.48 13.00 -1.40
CA ASP A 319 -28.76 14.04 -2.16
C ASP A 319 -27.51 13.56 -2.91
N ARG A 320 -27.02 12.36 -2.61
CA ARG A 320 -25.76 11.84 -3.14
C ARG A 320 -25.79 10.37 -3.57
N VAL A 321 -26.83 9.61 -3.23
CA VAL A 321 -26.98 8.20 -3.58
C VAL A 321 -28.04 8.06 -4.66
N ALA A 322 -27.61 7.53 -5.81
CA ALA A 322 -28.48 7.17 -6.92
C ALA A 322 -28.21 5.73 -7.34
N ILE A 323 -29.27 5.04 -7.71
CA ILE A 323 -29.27 3.60 -7.98
C ILE A 323 -29.74 3.39 -9.41
N GLU A 324 -28.94 2.66 -10.18
CA GLU A 324 -29.31 2.10 -11.47
C GLU A 324 -29.67 0.63 -11.27
N ARG A 325 -30.83 0.20 -11.77
CA ARG A 325 -31.29 -1.19 -11.70
C ARG A 325 -31.23 -1.80 -13.09
N LYS A 326 -30.59 -2.96 -13.22
CA LYS A 326 -30.57 -3.72 -14.47
C LYS A 326 -30.84 -5.19 -14.18
N THR A 327 -31.66 -5.85 -15.00
CA THR A 327 -31.78 -7.31 -14.92
C THR A 327 -30.49 -7.96 -15.43
N VAL A 328 -30.24 -9.23 -15.05
CA VAL A 328 -29.11 -10.01 -15.59
C VAL A 328 -29.16 -10.04 -17.12
N GLU A 329 -30.34 -10.26 -17.70
CA GLU A 329 -30.57 -10.27 -19.15
C GLU A 329 -30.20 -8.92 -19.77
N ASP A 330 -30.74 -7.81 -19.26
CA ASP A 330 -30.46 -6.46 -19.77
C ASP A 330 -28.98 -6.07 -19.60
N PHE A 331 -28.35 -6.49 -18.50
CA PHE A 331 -26.93 -6.25 -18.25
C PHE A 331 -26.08 -6.96 -19.32
N VAL A 332 -26.33 -8.25 -19.55
CA VAL A 332 -25.62 -9.03 -20.57
C VAL A 332 -25.87 -8.49 -21.97
N GLU A 333 -27.11 -8.12 -22.32
CA GLU A 333 -27.43 -7.51 -23.62
C GLU A 333 -26.72 -6.18 -23.82
N SER A 334 -26.61 -5.36 -22.77
CA SER A 334 -25.90 -4.07 -22.84
C SER A 334 -24.37 -4.18 -22.96
N LEU A 335 -23.80 -5.37 -22.73
CA LEU A 335 -22.38 -5.66 -23.02
C LEU A 335 -22.13 -6.00 -24.49
N ILE A 336 -23.12 -6.57 -25.18
CA ILE A 336 -23.00 -7.04 -26.57
C ILE A 336 -23.60 -6.02 -27.56
N GLY A 337 -24.61 -5.27 -27.13
CA GLY A 337 -25.44 -4.41 -27.96
C GLY A 337 -24.85 -3.03 -28.27
N LYS A 338 -25.63 -2.25 -29.04
CA LYS A 338 -25.32 -0.83 -29.38
C LYS A 338 -25.52 0.13 -28.21
N GLU A 339 -26.21 -0.30 -27.15
CA GLU A 339 -26.42 0.51 -25.95
C GLU A 339 -25.15 0.57 -25.11
N ARG A 340 -24.74 1.79 -24.72
CA ARG A 340 -23.49 2.01 -23.99
C ARG A 340 -23.74 1.96 -22.48
N LEU A 341 -23.75 0.76 -21.89
CA LEU A 341 -23.78 0.54 -20.42
C LEU A 341 -22.82 1.49 -19.68
N PHE A 342 -21.57 1.55 -20.15
CA PHE A 342 -20.54 2.42 -19.58
C PHE A 342 -20.89 3.91 -19.67
N GLY A 343 -21.62 4.33 -20.71
CA GLY A 343 -22.06 5.72 -20.88
C GLY A 343 -23.10 6.13 -19.85
N GLN A 344 -24.07 5.25 -19.56
CA GLN A 344 -25.08 5.46 -18.51
C GLN A 344 -24.41 5.53 -17.13
N LEU A 345 -23.57 4.54 -16.81
CA LEU A 345 -22.84 4.48 -15.56
C LEU A 345 -21.89 5.68 -15.35
N LEU A 346 -21.25 6.17 -16.41
CA LEU A 346 -20.41 7.36 -16.34
C LEU A 346 -21.24 8.62 -16.05
N ARG A 347 -22.42 8.75 -16.65
CA ARG A 347 -23.35 9.84 -16.32
C ARG A 347 -23.78 9.75 -14.86
N LEU A 348 -24.10 8.55 -14.37
CA LEU A 348 -24.52 8.32 -12.99
C LEU A 348 -23.44 8.73 -12.00
N LYS A 349 -22.19 8.30 -12.24
CA LYS A 349 -21.01 8.69 -11.45
C LYS A 349 -20.76 10.20 -11.45
N ASN A 350 -21.00 10.85 -12.57
CA ASN A 350 -20.78 12.30 -12.68
C ASN A 350 -21.88 13.11 -11.99
N ALA A 351 -23.10 12.56 -11.91
CA ALA A 351 -24.24 13.20 -11.26
C ALA A 351 -24.25 12.99 -9.74
N TYR A 352 -23.87 11.81 -9.25
CA TYR A 352 -24.00 11.46 -7.83
C TYR A 352 -22.68 11.01 -7.22
N GLN A 353 -22.40 11.45 -5.98
CA GLN A 353 -21.17 11.09 -5.28
C GLN A 353 -21.07 9.58 -5.01
N LYS A 354 -22.21 8.92 -4.81
CA LYS A 354 -22.31 7.52 -4.44
C LYS A 354 -23.29 6.80 -5.37
N PRO A 355 -22.89 6.54 -6.62
CA PRO A 355 -23.66 5.70 -7.53
C PRO A 355 -23.68 4.25 -7.02
N LEU A 356 -24.77 3.52 -7.27
CA LEU A 356 -24.89 2.08 -7.00
C LEU A 356 -25.51 1.41 -8.23
N LEU A 357 -24.95 0.30 -8.68
CA LEU A 357 -25.55 -0.56 -9.68
C LEU A 357 -26.13 -1.81 -9.00
N ILE A 358 -27.42 -2.06 -9.18
CA ILE A 358 -28.08 -3.30 -8.79
C ILE A 358 -28.26 -4.18 -10.02
N ILE A 359 -27.74 -5.40 -9.96
CA ILE A 359 -27.98 -6.43 -10.97
C ILE A 359 -28.98 -7.43 -10.40
N GLU A 360 -30.20 -7.43 -10.94
CA GLU A 360 -31.29 -8.30 -10.47
C GLU A 360 -31.38 -9.59 -11.29
N GLY A 361 -31.40 -10.72 -10.59
CA GLY A 361 -31.55 -12.06 -11.16
C GLY A 361 -30.37 -12.98 -10.86
N ASP A 362 -30.62 -14.28 -10.98
CA ASP A 362 -29.59 -15.30 -10.82
C ASP A 362 -28.89 -15.63 -12.15
N ASN A 363 -27.76 -16.34 -12.05
CA ASN A 363 -27.05 -16.91 -13.20
C ASN A 363 -26.46 -15.87 -14.19
N LEU A 364 -25.71 -14.90 -13.67
CA LEU A 364 -25.00 -13.88 -14.44
C LEU A 364 -24.08 -14.43 -15.57
N TYR A 365 -23.66 -15.70 -15.49
CA TYR A 365 -22.73 -16.35 -16.44
C TYR A 365 -23.40 -17.24 -17.51
N LYS A 366 -24.65 -16.97 -17.91
CA LYS A 366 -25.34 -17.75 -18.96
C LYS A 366 -24.63 -17.68 -20.35
N ARG A 367 -24.89 -18.71 -21.18
CA ARG A 367 -24.14 -19.14 -22.38
C ARG A 367 -23.97 -18.13 -23.54
N SER A 368 -24.61 -16.97 -23.53
CA SER A 368 -24.59 -16.00 -24.64
C SER A 368 -23.32 -15.16 -24.70
N VAL A 369 -22.61 -15.01 -23.58
CA VAL A 369 -21.38 -14.20 -23.48
C VAL A 369 -20.28 -14.97 -22.79
N HIS A 370 -19.06 -14.81 -23.29
CA HIS A 370 -17.89 -15.42 -22.68
C HIS A 370 -17.72 -14.94 -21.22
N PRO A 371 -17.56 -15.83 -20.22
CA PRO A 371 -17.49 -15.44 -18.80
C PRO A 371 -16.44 -14.38 -18.46
N ASN A 372 -15.31 -14.35 -19.19
CA ASN A 372 -14.28 -13.34 -18.99
C ASN A 372 -14.69 -11.93 -19.44
N ALA A 373 -15.61 -11.79 -20.41
CA ALA A 373 -16.12 -10.48 -20.80
C ALA A 373 -17.00 -9.89 -19.68
N ILE A 374 -17.81 -10.73 -19.04
CA ILE A 374 -18.63 -10.37 -17.88
C ILE A 374 -17.75 -9.98 -16.69
N ARG A 375 -16.73 -10.80 -16.37
CA ARG A 375 -15.74 -10.48 -15.31
C ARG A 375 -14.99 -9.18 -15.61
N GLY A 376 -14.59 -8.97 -16.86
CA GLY A 376 -13.92 -7.75 -17.31
C GLY A 376 -14.80 -6.52 -17.14
N ALA A 377 -16.09 -6.61 -17.49
CA ALA A 377 -17.04 -5.53 -17.30
C ALA A 377 -17.29 -5.21 -15.82
N ILE A 378 -17.52 -6.22 -14.98
CA ILE A 378 -17.67 -6.06 -13.53
C ILE A 378 -16.43 -5.40 -12.92
N ALA A 379 -15.23 -5.86 -13.31
CA ALA A 379 -13.98 -5.29 -12.86
C ALA A 379 -13.83 -3.83 -13.29
N ALA A 380 -14.13 -3.50 -14.55
CA ALA A 380 -14.05 -2.13 -15.06
C ALA A 380 -15.05 -1.19 -14.36
N ILE A 381 -16.30 -1.63 -14.13
CA ILE A 381 -17.31 -0.83 -13.43
C ILE A 381 -16.91 -0.61 -11.96
N THR A 382 -16.42 -1.66 -11.29
CA THR A 382 -16.11 -1.58 -9.86
C THR A 382 -14.81 -0.84 -9.60
N ILE A 383 -13.75 -1.12 -10.38
CA ILE A 383 -12.40 -0.61 -10.14
C ILE A 383 -12.16 0.71 -10.88
N ASP A 384 -12.45 0.77 -12.18
CA ASP A 384 -12.13 1.95 -13.00
C ASP A 384 -13.20 3.04 -12.82
N LEU A 385 -14.48 2.66 -12.88
CA LEU A 385 -15.57 3.58 -12.61
C LEU A 385 -15.84 3.76 -11.10
N GLY A 386 -15.35 2.90 -10.22
CA GLY A 386 -15.57 3.08 -8.78
C GLY A 386 -17.05 3.02 -8.40
N ILE A 387 -17.86 2.30 -9.17
CA ILE A 387 -19.30 2.12 -8.92
C ILE A 387 -19.48 0.74 -8.27
N PRO A 388 -19.91 0.68 -7.00
CA PRO A 388 -20.26 -0.58 -6.36
C PRO A 388 -21.36 -1.31 -7.11
N ILE A 389 -21.23 -2.63 -7.20
CA ILE A 389 -22.24 -3.52 -7.78
C ILE A 389 -22.77 -4.42 -6.66
N VAL A 390 -24.09 -4.53 -6.56
CA VAL A 390 -24.76 -5.51 -5.69
C VAL A 390 -25.67 -6.36 -6.56
N GLN A 391 -25.61 -7.68 -6.41
CA GLN A 391 -26.51 -8.60 -7.08
C GLN A 391 -27.65 -8.97 -6.13
N THR A 392 -28.89 -8.94 -6.63
CA THR A 392 -30.09 -9.41 -5.93
C THR A 392 -30.71 -10.54 -6.76
N SER A 393 -31.37 -11.50 -6.11
CA SER A 393 -31.98 -12.65 -6.79
C SER A 393 -33.35 -12.32 -7.39
N ASP A 394 -34.11 -11.40 -6.78
CA ASP A 394 -35.45 -11.04 -7.24
C ASP A 394 -35.86 -9.58 -6.93
N VAL A 395 -37.05 -9.18 -7.43
CA VAL A 395 -37.63 -7.84 -7.23
C VAL A 395 -37.88 -7.48 -5.77
N LYS A 396 -38.12 -8.48 -4.91
CA LYS A 396 -38.39 -8.27 -3.48
C LYS A 396 -37.08 -7.93 -2.77
N GLU A 397 -36.03 -8.69 -3.01
CA GLU A 397 -34.69 -8.42 -2.47
C GLU A 397 -34.16 -7.08 -2.96
N THR A 398 -34.40 -6.72 -4.23
CA THR A 398 -34.07 -5.39 -4.76
C THR A 398 -34.77 -4.27 -3.97
N ALA A 399 -36.07 -4.42 -3.71
CA ALA A 399 -36.83 -3.43 -2.93
C ALA A 399 -36.31 -3.32 -1.49
N GLU A 400 -36.08 -4.46 -0.82
CA GLU A 400 -35.54 -4.51 0.55
C GLU A 400 -34.15 -3.86 0.64
N LEU A 401 -33.28 -4.10 -0.35
CA LEU A 401 -31.97 -3.45 -0.44
C LEU A 401 -32.10 -1.94 -0.61
N ILE A 402 -32.97 -1.48 -1.51
CA ILE A 402 -33.23 -0.04 -1.73
C ILE A 402 -33.72 0.62 -0.43
N VAL A 403 -34.63 -0.02 0.30
CA VAL A 403 -35.11 0.45 1.62
C VAL A 403 -33.99 0.51 2.64
N ALA A 404 -33.15 -0.53 2.72
CA ALA A 404 -32.01 -0.55 3.63
C ALA A 404 -31.02 0.58 3.34
N VAL A 405 -30.76 0.88 2.06
CA VAL A 405 -29.90 2.01 1.66
C VAL A 405 -30.56 3.34 2.03
N ALA A 406 -31.85 3.51 1.74
CA ALA A 406 -32.60 4.72 2.07
C ALA A 406 -32.63 4.99 3.58
N LYS A 407 -32.93 3.96 4.39
CA LYS A 407 -32.92 4.02 5.86
C LYS A 407 -31.56 4.49 6.41
N ARG A 408 -30.46 3.92 5.88
CA ARG A 408 -29.10 4.31 6.30
C ARG A 408 -28.68 5.72 5.90
N GLU A 409 -29.22 6.28 4.83
CA GLU A 409 -28.89 7.65 4.41
C GLU A 409 -29.80 8.69 5.06
N GLN A 410 -31.10 8.42 5.18
CA GLN A 410 -32.08 9.40 5.67
C GLN A 410 -32.18 9.42 7.20
N GLU A 411 -32.18 8.27 7.87
CA GLU A 411 -32.31 8.22 9.34
C GLU A 411 -30.95 8.30 10.04
N VAL A 412 -30.06 7.35 9.71
CA VAL A 412 -28.77 7.21 10.44
C VAL A 412 -27.83 8.40 10.18
N LYS A 413 -27.96 9.04 9.01
CA LYS A 413 -27.08 10.15 8.59
C LYS A 413 -27.82 11.46 8.40
N GLU A 414 -29.12 11.50 8.71
CA GLU A 414 -29.99 12.69 8.66
C GLU A 414 -29.91 13.45 7.32
N ARG A 415 -29.83 12.73 6.19
CA ARG A 415 -29.73 13.35 4.86
C ARG A 415 -31.10 13.59 4.23
N GLN A 416 -31.24 14.73 3.57
CA GLN A 416 -32.42 15.05 2.77
C GLN A 416 -32.31 14.46 1.36
N VAL A 417 -33.46 14.18 0.76
CA VAL A 417 -33.53 13.68 -0.62
C VAL A 417 -33.61 14.89 -1.56
N SER A 418 -32.52 15.14 -2.28
CA SER A 418 -32.45 16.20 -3.29
C SER A 418 -32.28 15.59 -4.68
N LEU A 419 -33.14 16.02 -5.61
CA LEU A 419 -33.05 15.67 -7.04
C LEU A 419 -31.92 16.43 -7.76
N HIS A 420 -31.47 17.53 -7.15
CA HIS A 420 -30.31 18.22 -7.64
C HIS A 420 -29.11 17.39 -7.21
N ALA A 421 -28.59 16.61 -8.16
CA ALA A 421 -27.24 16.07 -8.19
C ALA A 421 -26.29 17.07 -7.51
N GLY A 422 -26.01 16.81 -6.23
CA GLY A 422 -25.19 17.71 -5.43
C GLY A 422 -23.82 17.72 -6.08
N LYS A 423 -23.49 18.81 -6.81
CA LYS A 423 -22.14 19.10 -7.29
C LYS A 423 -21.20 18.73 -6.17
N THR A 424 -20.39 17.69 -6.41
CA THR A 424 -19.42 17.16 -5.46
C THR A 424 -18.80 18.33 -4.70
N LYS A 425 -18.81 18.30 -3.36
CA LYS A 425 -18.01 19.24 -2.56
C LYS A 425 -16.54 18.92 -2.83
N ARG A 426 -16.05 19.31 -4.00
CA ARG A 426 -14.64 19.48 -4.32
C ARG A 426 -14.08 20.36 -3.21
N SER A 427 -12.92 19.99 -2.67
CA SER A 427 -12.17 20.89 -1.81
C SER A 427 -11.99 22.23 -2.53
N LEU A 428 -11.82 23.34 -1.80
CA LEU A 428 -11.63 24.66 -2.42
C LEU A 428 -10.51 24.62 -3.48
N LYS A 429 -9.48 23.81 -3.24
CA LYS A 429 -8.39 23.53 -4.16
C LYS A 429 -8.85 22.81 -5.44
N GLU A 430 -9.63 21.73 -5.32
CA GLU A 430 -10.19 21.01 -6.48
C GLU A 430 -11.21 21.85 -7.25
N GLN A 431 -11.94 22.75 -6.58
CA GLN A 431 -12.81 23.73 -7.23
C GLN A 431 -11.99 24.71 -8.06
N GLN A 432 -10.88 25.21 -7.51
CA GLN A 432 -9.96 26.09 -8.22
C GLN A 432 -9.35 25.40 -9.43
N GLU A 433 -8.78 24.20 -9.24
CA GLU A 433 -8.18 23.42 -10.33
C GLU A 433 -9.21 23.11 -11.44
N TYR A 434 -10.45 22.79 -11.07
CA TYR A 434 -11.51 22.55 -12.04
C TYR A 434 -11.90 23.80 -12.84
N ILE A 435 -12.15 24.94 -12.17
CA ILE A 435 -12.55 26.19 -12.83
C ILE A 435 -11.49 26.60 -13.85
N VAL A 436 -10.21 26.50 -13.49
CA VAL A 436 -9.11 26.85 -14.40
C VAL A 436 -8.98 25.83 -15.54
N SER A 437 -9.19 24.54 -15.27
CA SER A 437 -9.17 23.49 -16.31
C SER A 437 -10.38 23.52 -17.26
N ALA A 438 -11.43 24.27 -16.94
CA ALA A 438 -12.60 24.41 -17.80
C ALA A 438 -12.35 25.35 -18.99
N ILE A 439 -11.25 26.11 -18.97
CA ILE A 439 -10.82 26.94 -20.09
C ILE A 439 -10.30 26.01 -21.20
N SER A 440 -10.79 26.21 -22.43
CA SER A 440 -10.37 25.43 -23.60
C SER A 440 -8.85 25.44 -23.78
N ASP A 441 -8.27 24.27 -24.11
CA ASP A 441 -6.83 23.99 -24.19
C ASP A 441 -6.05 24.02 -22.86
N ILE A 442 -6.73 24.13 -21.70
CA ILE A 442 -6.09 24.07 -20.38
C ILE A 442 -6.39 22.73 -19.69
N GLY A 443 -5.44 21.80 -19.78
CA GLY A 443 -5.50 20.55 -19.02
C GLY A 443 -5.20 20.71 -17.52
N PRO A 444 -5.43 19.67 -16.70
CA PRO A 444 -5.21 19.69 -15.25
C PRO A 444 -3.79 20.12 -14.82
N ILE A 445 -2.79 19.76 -15.63
CA ILE A 445 -1.38 20.11 -15.36
C ILE A 445 -1.15 21.62 -15.52
N ILE A 446 -1.70 22.21 -16.58
CA ILE A 446 -1.57 23.66 -16.85
C ILE A 446 -2.37 24.45 -15.80
N ALA A 447 -3.57 23.98 -15.46
CA ALA A 447 -4.39 24.58 -14.40
C ALA A 447 -3.66 24.61 -13.06
N LYS A 448 -3.00 23.51 -12.68
CA LYS A 448 -2.19 23.43 -11.46
C LYS A 448 -0.96 24.33 -11.51
N ASN A 449 -0.30 24.43 -12.66
CA ASN A 449 0.85 25.33 -12.84
C ASN A 449 0.44 26.80 -12.70
N LEU A 450 -0.67 27.20 -13.33
CA LEU A 450 -1.23 28.54 -13.22
C LEU A 450 -1.62 28.88 -11.76
N LEU A 451 -2.28 27.95 -11.07
CA LEU A 451 -2.68 28.13 -9.66
C LEU A 451 -1.48 28.12 -8.70
N ASN A 452 -0.42 27.37 -9.00
CA ASN A 452 0.81 27.39 -8.21
C ASN A 452 1.57 28.71 -8.36
N GLU A 453 1.59 29.29 -9.57
CA GLU A 453 2.26 30.56 -9.85
C GLU A 453 1.46 31.75 -9.29
N PHE A 454 0.21 31.90 -9.75
CA PHE A 454 -0.63 33.06 -9.46
C PHE A 454 -1.43 32.95 -8.14
N LYS A 455 -1.41 31.79 -7.47
CA LYS A 455 -2.05 31.49 -6.18
C LYS A 455 -3.58 31.52 -6.13
N THR A 456 -4.24 32.30 -6.99
CA THR A 456 -5.70 32.51 -6.97
C THR A 456 -6.25 32.63 -8.39
N ILE A 457 -7.52 32.30 -8.60
CA ILE A 457 -8.19 32.46 -9.90
C ILE A 457 -8.25 33.94 -10.30
N GLU A 458 -8.52 34.83 -9.34
CA GLU A 458 -8.57 36.27 -9.58
C GLU A 458 -7.27 36.78 -10.20
N LYS A 459 -6.11 36.41 -9.64
CA LYS A 459 -4.81 36.78 -10.20
C LYS A 459 -4.54 36.20 -11.58
N ILE A 460 -5.07 35.01 -11.90
CA ILE A 460 -5.01 34.43 -13.26
C ILE A 460 -5.91 35.26 -14.20
N ALA A 461 -7.08 35.65 -13.75
CA ALA A 461 -8.06 36.42 -14.53
C ALA A 461 -7.59 37.86 -14.82
N THR A 462 -6.78 38.45 -13.94
CA THR A 462 -6.22 39.80 -14.13
C THR A 462 -4.81 39.83 -14.73
N ALA A 463 -4.16 38.67 -14.88
CA ALA A 463 -2.80 38.60 -15.44
C ALA A 463 -2.74 39.08 -16.90
N THR A 464 -1.62 39.70 -17.25
CA THR A 464 -1.29 40.09 -18.63
C THR A 464 -0.86 38.87 -19.45
N GLU A 465 -0.98 38.96 -20.78
CA GLU A 465 -0.54 37.87 -21.66
C GLU A 465 0.95 37.53 -21.48
N GLU A 466 1.79 38.54 -21.23
CA GLU A 466 3.22 38.39 -20.97
C GLU A 466 3.52 37.65 -19.66
N GLU A 467 2.70 37.84 -18.62
CA GLU A 467 2.82 37.13 -17.36
C GLU A 467 2.36 35.68 -17.49
N LEU A 468 1.27 35.44 -18.22
CA LEU A 468 0.74 34.09 -18.44
C LEU A 468 1.73 33.21 -19.21
N VAL A 469 2.45 33.75 -20.20
CA VAL A 469 3.46 33.02 -20.98
C VAL A 469 4.67 32.56 -20.14
N LYS A 470 4.92 33.18 -18.98
CA LYS A 470 6.01 32.77 -18.08
C LYS A 470 5.69 31.44 -17.36
N VAL A 471 4.44 31.01 -17.34
CA VAL A 471 4.04 29.77 -16.68
C VAL A 471 4.43 28.55 -17.51
N PRO A 472 5.04 27.52 -16.90
CA PRO A 472 5.44 26.31 -17.62
C PRO A 472 4.27 25.67 -18.38
N LYS A 473 4.47 25.41 -19.67
CA LYS A 473 3.50 24.84 -20.63
C LYS A 473 2.36 25.78 -21.03
N VAL A 474 2.46 27.09 -20.74
CA VAL A 474 1.55 28.13 -21.26
C VAL A 474 2.26 28.88 -22.39
N GLY A 475 1.87 28.61 -23.63
CA GLY A 475 2.37 29.35 -24.80
C GLY A 475 1.50 30.57 -25.13
N LYS A 476 1.97 31.44 -26.06
CA LYS A 476 1.24 32.64 -26.52
C LYS A 476 -0.21 32.35 -26.93
N LYS A 477 -0.47 31.24 -27.61
CA LYS A 477 -1.83 30.83 -28.03
C LYS A 477 -2.76 30.59 -26.84
N ILE A 478 -2.27 29.95 -25.77
CA ILE A 478 -3.05 29.66 -24.56
C ILE A 478 -3.24 30.95 -23.75
N ALA A 479 -2.17 31.74 -23.58
CA ALA A 479 -2.22 33.02 -22.88
C ALA A 479 -3.22 34.01 -23.52
N GLY A 480 -3.18 34.15 -24.85
CA GLY A 480 -4.12 35.00 -25.59
C GLY A 480 -5.57 34.48 -25.56
N LYS A 481 -5.79 33.17 -25.42
CA LYS A 481 -7.14 32.61 -25.20
C LYS A 481 -7.66 32.91 -23.80
N ILE A 482 -6.83 32.76 -22.76
CA ILE A 482 -7.18 33.12 -21.39
C ILE A 482 -7.55 34.61 -21.33
N ARG A 483 -6.72 35.49 -21.91
CA ARG A 483 -6.99 36.94 -21.88
C ARG A 483 -8.31 37.27 -22.54
N ARG A 484 -8.54 36.75 -23.77
CA ARG A 484 -9.80 36.95 -24.50
C ARG A 484 -11.01 36.50 -23.68
N LEU A 485 -10.97 35.29 -23.12
CA LEU A 485 -12.06 34.76 -22.30
C LEU A 485 -12.37 35.65 -21.08
N MET A 486 -11.36 36.26 -20.48
CA MET A 486 -11.52 37.08 -19.26
C MET A 486 -11.89 38.54 -19.54
N THR A 487 -11.69 39.05 -20.77
CA THR A 487 -11.97 40.45 -21.12
C THR A 487 -13.15 40.68 -22.03
N THR A 488 -13.50 39.71 -22.88
CA THR A 488 -14.55 39.90 -23.87
C THR A 488 -15.90 40.04 -23.16
N PRO A 489 -16.64 41.16 -23.37
CA PRO A 489 -18.00 41.31 -22.88
C PRO A 489 -18.91 40.17 -23.35
N TYR A 490 -19.85 39.75 -22.50
CA TYR A 490 -20.67 38.56 -22.76
C TYR A 490 -21.55 38.69 -24.01
N ASP A 491 -22.08 39.88 -24.25
CA ASP A 491 -22.86 40.27 -25.43
C ASP A 491 -22.05 40.29 -26.73
N GLU A 492 -20.71 40.32 -26.64
CA GLU A 492 -19.80 40.29 -27.78
C GLU A 492 -19.25 38.86 -28.08
N ALA A 493 -19.60 37.86 -27.26
CA ALA A 493 -19.00 36.53 -27.29
C ALA A 493 -19.64 35.52 -28.28
N GLU A 494 -20.63 35.92 -29.08
CA GLU A 494 -21.36 35.02 -29.99
C GLU A 494 -20.64 34.68 -31.30
N PHE A 495 -19.48 35.27 -31.58
CA PHE A 495 -18.71 34.95 -32.79
C PHE A 495 -17.57 33.97 -32.49
N ILE A 496 -17.74 32.73 -32.93
CA ILE A 496 -16.67 31.72 -32.98
C ILE A 496 -15.67 32.15 -34.06
N PHE A 497 -14.51 32.67 -33.65
CA PHE A 497 -13.35 32.80 -34.52
C PHE A 497 -12.38 31.65 -34.21
N ASP A 498 -12.20 30.76 -35.19
CA ASP A 498 -11.29 29.60 -35.18
C ASP A 498 -9.85 29.92 -34.76
#